data_AF-A0A3Q3QPC1-F1
#
_entry.id   AF-A0A3Q3QPC1-F1
#
_cell.length_a   1.000
_cell.length_b   1.000
_cell.length_c   1.000
_cell.angle_alpha   90.00
_cell.angle_beta   90.00
_cell.angle_gamma   90.00
#
_symmetry.space_group_name_H-M   'P 1'
#
loop_
_entity.id
_entity.type
_entity.pdbx_description
1 polymer ?
#
loop_
_entity_poly.entity_id
_entity_poly.type
_entity_poly.pdbx_seq_one_letter_code
_entity_poly.pdbx_strand_id
1 'polypeptide(L)'
;MEPAPAKAKPQGRLLVSTPLDAKDELEERLERCVGIVQSLTNGLSEREANDALTANVCKGQQQHEEVCLGLFTLVLTEPAQAQRCYRDLTLVNRDGMNVVLVKINQILMEKFLKLQDVPRSQLVWLVRELVKSGVMGADGVVMTLLKQIAGGDISTKNLWLAESVLDILLEQKEWVLKSGMLIAMSVYTYLRLIVDHGAPNLLPLRQKEVDFCISMLREKFMECLIIGRDLVRLLQNVARIPEMELLWRDLLHSPQVLSPQFTGILQLLTARTSRKFLACRLTPDMETKLLFMTSRVRFGQQKRYQDWFQRQYLSTAESQSLRCDLIRYICGVVHPSNEVLSSDILPRWAIIGWLLTTCTVTAT
;
A
#
# COMPACT_ATOMS: atom_id res chain seq x y z
N MET A 1 31.16 42.02 -10.58
CA MET A 1 30.08 41.24 -11.21
C MET A 1 29.80 40.06 -10.31
N GLU A 2 28.71 40.09 -9.55
CA GLU A 2 28.20 38.89 -8.89
C GLU A 2 27.80 37.86 -9.96
N PRO A 3 28.09 36.56 -9.76
CA PRO A 3 27.60 35.54 -10.66
C PRO A 3 26.06 35.54 -10.60
N ALA A 4 25.42 35.57 -11.76
CA ALA A 4 23.97 35.48 -11.86
C ALA A 4 23.49 34.24 -11.08
N PRO A 5 22.38 34.34 -10.31
CA PRO A 5 21.84 33.20 -9.59
C PRO A 5 21.57 32.09 -10.60
N ALA A 6 22.12 30.90 -10.33
CA ALA A 6 21.88 29.72 -11.16
C ALA A 6 20.36 29.57 -11.32
N LYS A 7 19.87 29.57 -12.58
CA LYS A 7 18.46 29.34 -12.88
C LYS A 7 18.00 28.11 -12.09
N ALA A 8 17.04 28.30 -11.17
CA ALA A 8 16.46 27.20 -10.43
C ALA A 8 16.02 26.14 -11.44
N LYS A 9 16.49 24.90 -11.26
CA LYS A 9 16.07 23.79 -12.11
C LYS A 9 14.54 23.71 -12.01
N PRO A 10 13.82 23.54 -13.14
CA PRO A 10 12.37 23.35 -13.08
C PRO A 10 12.08 22.19 -12.14
N GLN A 11 11.28 22.47 -11.10
CA GLN A 11 10.90 21.49 -10.10
C GLN A 11 9.82 20.59 -10.71
N GLY A 12 10.06 19.28 -10.69
CA GLY A 12 9.06 18.29 -11.12
C GLY A 12 7.75 18.45 -10.35
N ARG A 13 6.64 18.01 -10.95
CA ARG A 13 5.30 18.16 -10.38
C ARG A 13 4.76 16.88 -9.72
N LEU A 14 5.46 15.76 -9.88
CA LEU A 14 5.05 14.46 -9.38
C LEU A 14 5.74 14.14 -8.05
N LEU A 15 7.06 14.32 -8.00
CA LEU A 15 7.90 13.91 -6.88
C LEU A 15 8.48 15.12 -6.12
N VAL A 16 8.64 14.96 -4.82
CA VAL A 16 9.44 15.85 -3.99
C VAL A 16 10.91 15.61 -4.34
N SER A 17 11.61 16.66 -4.74
CA SER A 17 13.03 16.65 -5.09
C SER A 17 13.76 17.77 -4.35
N THR A 18 14.90 17.44 -3.74
CA THR A 18 15.83 18.40 -3.13
C THR A 18 16.99 18.68 -4.09
N PRO A 19 17.80 19.75 -3.87
CA PRO A 19 18.99 20.00 -4.69
C PRO A 19 20.02 18.85 -4.72
N LEU A 20 19.95 17.92 -3.75
CA LEU A 20 20.82 16.74 -3.67
C LEU A 20 20.26 15.53 -4.42
N ASP A 21 18.97 15.52 -4.74
CA ASP A 21 18.35 14.40 -5.44
C ASP A 21 18.76 14.41 -6.92
N ALA A 22 19.09 13.24 -7.44
CA ALA A 22 19.18 13.02 -8.87
C ALA A 22 17.79 13.17 -9.50
N LYS A 23 17.74 13.54 -10.78
CA LYS A 23 16.49 13.53 -11.52
C LYS A 23 15.95 12.12 -11.62
N ASP A 24 14.64 11.98 -11.47
CA ASP A 24 13.97 10.69 -11.49
C ASP A 24 13.57 10.32 -12.93
N GLU A 25 14.07 9.19 -13.43
CA GLU A 25 13.81 8.75 -14.81
C GLU A 25 12.32 8.50 -15.09
N LEU A 26 11.55 8.08 -14.06
CA LEU A 26 10.12 7.84 -14.20
C LEU A 26 9.38 9.16 -14.37
N GLU A 27 9.69 10.15 -13.53
CA GLU A 27 9.10 11.50 -13.62
C GLU A 27 9.42 12.15 -14.98
N GLU A 28 10.69 12.12 -15.42
CA GLU A 28 11.07 12.67 -16.73
C GLU A 28 10.35 11.99 -17.91
N ARG A 29 10.12 10.67 -17.82
CA ARG A 29 9.35 9.95 -18.84
C ARG A 29 7.87 10.39 -18.84
N LEU A 30 7.27 10.53 -17.67
CA LEU A 30 5.87 10.93 -17.53
C LEU A 30 5.65 12.38 -17.98
N GLU A 31 6.58 13.29 -17.67
CA GLU A 31 6.55 14.68 -18.15
C GLU A 31 6.64 14.77 -19.68
N ARG A 32 7.48 13.93 -20.31
CA ARG A 32 7.51 13.83 -21.79
C ARG A 32 6.16 13.39 -22.36
N CYS A 33 5.49 12.43 -21.72
CA CYS A 33 4.16 11.97 -22.13
C CYS A 33 3.12 13.09 -22.00
N VAL A 34 3.20 13.92 -20.96
CA VAL A 34 2.36 15.13 -20.81
C VAL A 34 2.59 16.10 -21.96
N GLY A 35 3.85 16.36 -22.31
CA GLY A 35 4.21 17.23 -23.44
C GLY A 35 3.59 16.76 -24.76
N ILE A 36 3.56 15.46 -25.00
CA ILE A 36 2.91 14.85 -26.18
C ILE A 36 1.40 15.13 -26.16
N VAL A 37 0.71 14.82 -25.05
CA VAL A 37 -0.74 15.04 -24.93
C VAL A 37 -1.10 16.53 -25.08
N GLN A 38 -0.34 17.43 -24.46
CA GLN A 38 -0.55 18.87 -24.60
C GLN A 38 -0.34 19.32 -26.05
N SER A 39 0.69 18.83 -26.75
CA SER A 39 0.92 19.19 -28.15
C SER A 39 -0.22 18.76 -29.09
N LEU A 40 -0.90 17.65 -28.77
CA LEU A 40 -2.02 17.12 -29.56
C LEU A 40 -3.35 17.84 -29.28
N THR A 41 -3.47 18.53 -28.14
CA THR A 41 -4.76 19.03 -27.64
C THR A 41 -4.81 20.54 -27.47
N ASN A 42 -3.66 21.22 -27.47
CA ASN A 42 -3.59 22.66 -27.25
C ASN A 42 -4.34 23.45 -28.33
N GLY A 43 -5.20 24.37 -27.91
CA GLY A 43 -6.00 25.22 -28.80
C GLY A 43 -7.17 24.51 -29.50
N LEU A 44 -7.41 23.23 -29.23
CA LEU A 44 -8.52 22.46 -29.80
C LEU A 44 -9.75 22.49 -28.88
N SER A 45 -10.94 22.35 -29.47
CA SER A 45 -12.16 22.02 -28.72
C SER A 45 -12.06 20.62 -28.10
N GLU A 46 -12.95 20.29 -27.16
CA GLU A 46 -12.93 18.96 -26.51
C GLU A 46 -13.07 17.81 -27.52
N ARG A 47 -13.93 18.00 -28.53
CA ARG A 47 -14.15 17.00 -29.58
C ARG A 47 -12.92 16.82 -30.45
N GLU A 48 -12.35 17.91 -30.95
CA GLU A 48 -11.15 17.88 -31.79
C GLU A 48 -9.95 17.30 -31.03
N ALA A 49 -9.81 17.62 -29.74
CA ALA A 49 -8.81 17.03 -28.88
C ALA A 49 -8.99 15.50 -28.77
N ASN A 50 -10.21 15.02 -28.54
CA ASN A 50 -10.49 13.59 -28.45
C ASN A 50 -10.24 12.86 -29.79
N ASP A 51 -10.65 13.45 -30.91
CA ASP A 51 -10.40 12.93 -32.25
C ASP A 51 -8.88 12.84 -32.53
N ALA A 52 -8.11 13.87 -32.17
CA ALA A 52 -6.66 13.90 -32.32
C ALA A 52 -5.95 12.84 -31.45
N LEU A 53 -6.36 12.69 -30.19
CA LEU A 53 -5.83 11.66 -29.28
C LEU A 53 -6.15 10.25 -29.81
N THR A 54 -7.39 10.00 -30.22
CA THR A 54 -7.83 8.71 -30.78
C THR A 54 -7.05 8.36 -32.05
N ALA A 55 -6.88 9.33 -32.96
CA ALA A 55 -6.10 9.15 -34.17
C ALA A 55 -4.63 8.83 -33.85
N ASN A 56 -4.05 9.46 -32.83
CA ASN A 56 -2.66 9.21 -32.44
C ASN A 56 -2.46 7.83 -31.82
N VAL A 57 -3.36 7.44 -30.90
CA VAL A 57 -3.34 6.11 -30.25
C VAL A 57 -3.46 4.98 -31.28
N CYS A 58 -4.16 5.20 -32.40
CA CYS A 58 -4.29 4.21 -33.47
C CYS A 58 -3.00 3.96 -34.27
N LYS A 59 -1.96 4.80 -34.12
CA LYS A 59 -0.70 4.64 -34.86
C LYS A 59 0.17 3.48 -34.36
N GLY A 60 0.00 3.05 -33.12
CA GLY A 60 0.77 1.94 -32.56
C GLY A 60 0.77 1.89 -31.03
N GLN A 61 1.34 0.80 -30.49
CA GLN A 61 1.41 0.55 -29.05
C GLN A 61 2.20 1.64 -28.30
N GLN A 62 3.26 2.16 -28.90
CA GLN A 62 4.06 3.22 -28.28
C GLN A 62 3.24 4.51 -28.12
N GLN A 63 2.51 4.92 -29.17
CA GLN A 63 1.69 6.13 -29.13
C GLN A 63 0.49 5.96 -28.19
N HIS A 64 -0.07 4.74 -28.11
CA HIS A 64 -1.07 4.38 -27.11
C HIS A 64 -0.54 4.59 -25.69
N GLU A 65 0.64 4.04 -25.37
CA GLU A 65 1.26 4.19 -24.05
C GLU A 65 1.58 5.65 -23.72
N GLU A 66 2.19 6.39 -24.63
CA GLU A 66 2.54 7.81 -24.44
C GLU A 66 1.30 8.67 -24.16
N VAL A 67 0.22 8.48 -24.90
CA VAL A 67 -1.04 9.21 -24.67
C VAL A 67 -1.68 8.82 -23.34
N CYS A 68 -1.77 7.51 -23.04
CA CYS A 68 -2.37 7.05 -21.80
C CYS A 68 -1.59 7.53 -20.57
N LEU A 69 -0.26 7.45 -20.61
CA LEU A 69 0.61 7.92 -19.52
C LEU A 69 0.63 9.45 -19.40
N GLY A 70 0.46 10.18 -20.50
CA GLY A 70 0.34 11.64 -20.46
C GLY A 70 -0.96 12.09 -19.78
N LEU A 71 -2.10 11.48 -20.17
CA LEU A 71 -3.40 11.74 -19.53
C LEU A 71 -3.38 11.31 -18.05
N PHE A 72 -2.82 10.13 -17.75
CA PHE A 72 -2.60 9.67 -16.38
C PHE A 72 -1.80 10.67 -15.54
N THR A 73 -0.71 11.20 -16.08
CA THR A 73 0.12 12.17 -15.35
C THR A 73 -0.62 13.48 -15.12
N LEU A 74 -1.37 13.97 -16.12
CA LEU A 74 -2.25 15.14 -15.96
C LEU A 74 -3.31 14.90 -14.88
N VAL A 75 -3.90 13.70 -14.81
CA VAL A 75 -4.82 13.33 -13.71
C VAL A 75 -4.13 13.49 -12.35
N LEU A 76 -2.86 13.11 -12.22
CA LEU A 76 -2.13 13.22 -10.97
C LEU A 76 -1.71 14.65 -10.63
N THR A 77 -1.34 15.47 -11.62
CA THR A 77 -0.71 16.77 -11.40
C THR A 77 -1.65 17.97 -11.56
N GLU A 78 -2.81 17.79 -12.20
CA GLU A 78 -3.78 18.85 -12.53
C GLU A 78 -5.19 18.51 -12.04
N PRO A 79 -5.51 18.70 -10.74
CA PRO A 79 -6.82 18.36 -10.19
C PRO A 79 -8.00 18.99 -10.93
N ALA A 80 -7.85 20.22 -11.42
CA ALA A 80 -8.88 20.92 -12.18
C ALA A 80 -9.21 20.26 -13.53
N GLN A 81 -8.28 19.50 -14.10
CA GLN A 81 -8.44 18.80 -15.38
C GLN A 81 -8.66 17.30 -15.21
N ALA A 82 -8.48 16.75 -14.00
CA ALA A 82 -8.43 15.32 -13.75
C ALA A 82 -9.68 14.56 -14.21
N GLN A 83 -10.89 15.09 -13.97
CA GLN A 83 -12.13 14.44 -14.44
C GLN A 83 -12.18 14.33 -15.96
N ARG A 84 -11.83 15.41 -16.66
CA ARG A 84 -11.76 15.43 -18.12
C ARG A 84 -10.68 14.48 -18.63
N CYS A 85 -9.47 14.55 -18.10
CA CYS A 85 -8.37 13.67 -18.51
C CYS A 85 -8.70 12.19 -18.24
N TYR A 86 -9.39 11.87 -17.15
CA TYR A 86 -9.84 10.50 -16.87
C TYR A 86 -10.91 10.04 -17.86
N ARG A 87 -11.89 10.88 -18.19
CA ARG A 87 -12.87 10.60 -19.26
C ARG A 87 -12.20 10.37 -20.61
N ASP A 88 -11.25 11.23 -20.97
CA ASP A 88 -10.54 11.09 -22.24
C ASP A 88 -9.69 9.80 -22.23
N LEU A 89 -9.07 9.46 -21.10
CA LEU A 89 -8.34 8.21 -20.91
C LEU A 89 -9.23 6.97 -21.05
N THR A 90 -10.45 6.98 -20.49
CA THR A 90 -11.39 5.86 -20.63
C THR A 90 -11.86 5.66 -22.07
N LEU A 91 -11.93 6.74 -22.86
CA LEU A 91 -12.29 6.68 -24.28
C LEU A 91 -11.15 6.16 -25.17
N VAL A 92 -9.90 6.57 -24.89
CA VAL A 92 -8.77 6.28 -25.79
C VAL A 92 -7.95 5.04 -25.42
N ASN A 93 -8.03 4.54 -24.19
CA ASN A 93 -7.29 3.33 -23.82
C ASN A 93 -7.76 2.11 -24.63
N ARG A 94 -6.82 1.23 -25.02
CA ARG A 94 -7.08 0.04 -25.86
C ARG A 94 -6.67 -1.27 -25.20
N ASP A 95 -6.18 -1.20 -23.96
CA ASP A 95 -5.62 -2.31 -23.20
C ASP A 95 -6.34 -2.54 -21.86
N GLY A 96 -7.56 -1.98 -21.72
CA GLY A 96 -8.33 -2.09 -20.48
C GLY A 96 -7.64 -1.42 -19.29
N MET A 97 -6.97 -0.28 -19.53
CA MET A 97 -6.16 0.47 -18.55
C MET A 97 -4.89 -0.23 -18.05
N ASN A 98 -4.48 -1.35 -18.63
CA ASN A 98 -3.38 -2.15 -18.09
C ASN A 98 -2.07 -1.34 -17.93
N VAL A 99 -1.67 -0.54 -18.92
CA VAL A 99 -0.47 0.32 -18.83
C VAL A 99 -0.54 1.32 -17.67
N VAL A 100 -1.73 1.84 -17.38
CA VAL A 100 -1.99 2.77 -16.28
C VAL A 100 -1.89 2.04 -14.94
N LEU A 101 -2.51 0.85 -14.81
CA LEU A 101 -2.44 0.03 -13.60
C LEU A 101 -1.00 -0.38 -13.26
N VAL A 102 -0.21 -0.78 -14.27
CA VAL A 102 1.22 -1.09 -14.12
C VAL A 102 1.98 0.13 -13.59
N LYS A 103 1.69 1.31 -14.15
CA LYS A 103 2.35 2.55 -13.71
C LYS A 103 1.96 2.97 -12.30
N ILE A 104 0.69 2.82 -11.93
CA ILE A 104 0.21 3.05 -10.57
C ILE A 104 0.96 2.14 -9.60
N ASN A 105 1.01 0.84 -9.86
CA ASN A 105 1.72 -0.10 -9.01
C ASN A 105 3.22 0.22 -8.90
N GLN A 106 3.87 0.63 -10.00
CA GLN A 106 5.26 1.08 -9.96
C GLN A 106 5.44 2.29 -9.04
N ILE A 107 4.59 3.32 -9.17
CA ILE A 107 4.63 4.51 -8.32
C ILE A 107 4.38 4.15 -6.85
N LEU A 108 3.39 3.31 -6.56
CA LEU A 108 3.11 2.85 -5.21
C LEU A 108 4.30 2.10 -4.60
N MET A 109 4.94 1.21 -5.36
CA MET A 109 6.03 0.39 -4.84
C MET A 109 7.37 1.13 -4.72
N GLU A 110 7.65 2.09 -5.60
CA GLU A 110 8.98 2.71 -5.68
C GLU A 110 9.02 4.17 -5.23
N LYS A 111 7.91 4.92 -5.39
CA LYS A 111 7.91 6.39 -5.31
C LYS A 111 6.92 6.98 -4.32
N PHE A 112 6.05 6.19 -3.69
CA PHE A 112 4.94 6.70 -2.87
C PHE A 112 5.35 7.67 -1.76
N LEU A 113 6.45 7.36 -1.07
CA LEU A 113 7.02 8.22 -0.02
C LEU A 113 7.55 9.55 -0.55
N LYS A 114 7.93 9.61 -1.83
CA LYS A 114 8.42 10.80 -2.52
C LYS A 114 7.33 11.54 -3.28
N LEU A 115 6.09 11.06 -3.37
CA LEU A 115 5.01 11.80 -4.02
C LEU A 115 4.75 13.14 -3.33
N GLN A 116 4.55 14.18 -4.14
CA GLN A 116 3.97 15.43 -3.66
C GLN A 116 2.52 15.21 -3.19
N ASP A 117 2.01 16.13 -2.37
CA ASP A 117 0.71 15.94 -1.72
C ASP A 117 -0.47 15.95 -2.72
N VAL A 118 -0.40 16.76 -3.78
CA VAL A 118 -1.42 16.76 -4.84
C VAL A 118 -1.44 15.43 -5.61
N PRO A 119 -0.33 14.95 -6.21
CA PRO A 119 -0.27 13.63 -6.83
C PRO A 119 -0.67 12.47 -5.90
N ARG A 120 -0.32 12.52 -4.61
CA ARG A 120 -0.74 11.49 -3.66
C ARG A 120 -2.26 11.43 -3.53
N SER A 121 -2.91 12.58 -3.35
CA SER A 121 -4.37 12.65 -3.25
C SER A 121 -5.06 12.26 -4.55
N GLN A 122 -4.54 12.73 -5.70
CA GLN A 122 -5.07 12.40 -7.01
C GLN A 122 -4.87 10.92 -7.37
N LEU A 123 -3.81 10.27 -6.90
CA LEU A 123 -3.59 8.84 -7.10
C LEU A 123 -4.68 8.03 -6.39
N VAL A 124 -5.02 8.38 -5.14
CA VAL A 124 -6.10 7.72 -4.40
C VAL A 124 -7.46 7.99 -5.05
N TRP A 125 -7.70 9.22 -5.52
CA TRP A 125 -8.89 9.54 -6.32
C TRP A 125 -8.99 8.69 -7.58
N LEU A 126 -7.90 8.55 -8.34
CA LEU A 126 -7.88 7.75 -9.56
C LEU A 126 -8.15 6.27 -9.26
N VAL A 127 -7.55 5.72 -8.20
CA VAL A 127 -7.84 4.33 -7.78
C VAL A 127 -9.33 4.15 -7.47
N ARG A 128 -9.97 5.12 -6.79
CA ARG A 128 -11.42 5.09 -6.54
C ARG A 128 -12.22 5.07 -7.85
N GLU A 129 -11.85 5.88 -8.83
CA GLU A 129 -12.55 5.92 -10.13
C GLU A 129 -12.37 4.62 -10.93
N LEU A 130 -11.18 4.01 -10.88
CA LEU A 130 -10.91 2.70 -11.51
C LEU A 130 -11.75 1.58 -10.87
N VAL A 131 -11.92 1.61 -9.55
CA VAL A 131 -12.80 0.66 -8.83
C VAL A 131 -14.26 0.86 -9.24
N LYS A 132 -14.76 2.10 -9.23
CA LYS A 132 -16.13 2.42 -9.66
C LYS A 132 -16.41 1.98 -11.10
N SER A 133 -15.41 2.10 -11.97
CA SER A 133 -15.50 1.71 -13.38
C SER A 133 -15.34 0.20 -13.60
N GLY A 134 -15.11 -0.59 -12.54
CA GLY A 134 -14.97 -2.04 -12.64
C GLY A 134 -13.74 -2.50 -13.43
N VAL A 135 -12.66 -1.69 -13.45
CA VAL A 135 -11.46 -2.00 -14.22
C VAL A 135 -10.82 -3.29 -13.70
N MET A 136 -10.54 -4.23 -14.61
CA MET A 136 -9.89 -5.50 -14.25
C MET A 136 -8.49 -5.24 -13.67
N GLY A 137 -8.18 -5.88 -12.53
CA GLY A 137 -6.91 -5.70 -11.83
C GLY A 137 -6.85 -4.51 -10.86
N ALA A 138 -7.93 -3.73 -10.73
CA ALA A 138 -8.01 -2.67 -9.73
C ALA A 138 -7.92 -3.20 -8.28
N ASP A 139 -8.34 -4.44 -8.03
CA ASP A 139 -8.15 -5.12 -6.74
C ASP A 139 -6.68 -5.31 -6.37
N GLY A 140 -5.84 -5.64 -7.35
CA GLY A 140 -4.38 -5.66 -7.22
C GLY A 140 -3.79 -4.30 -6.82
N VAL A 141 -4.31 -3.22 -7.41
CA VAL A 141 -3.89 -1.86 -7.07
C VAL A 141 -4.30 -1.49 -5.65
N VAL A 142 -5.54 -1.80 -5.24
CA VAL A 142 -6.01 -1.55 -3.86
C VAL A 142 -5.16 -2.34 -2.85
N MET A 143 -4.81 -3.60 -3.14
CA MET A 143 -3.90 -4.37 -2.29
C MET A 143 -2.50 -3.74 -2.19
N THR A 144 -2.00 -3.15 -3.28
CA THR A 144 -0.72 -2.43 -3.29
C THR A 144 -0.80 -1.11 -2.51
N LEU A 145 -1.95 -0.44 -2.54
CA LEU A 145 -2.23 0.76 -1.76
C LEU A 145 -2.33 0.46 -0.26
N LEU A 146 -2.99 -0.65 0.13
CA LEU A 146 -3.04 -1.14 1.51
C LEU A 146 -1.64 -1.42 2.09
N LYS A 147 -0.67 -1.80 1.25
CA LYS A 147 0.74 -2.02 1.66
C LYS A 147 1.48 -0.71 1.96
N GLN A 148 0.99 0.43 1.48
CA GLN A 148 1.58 1.73 1.76
C GLN A 148 1.19 2.28 3.14
N ILE A 149 0.10 1.75 3.73
CA ILE A 149 -0.32 2.13 5.09
C ILE A 149 0.64 1.46 6.08
N ALA A 150 1.49 2.25 6.72
CA ALA A 150 2.47 1.78 7.67
C ALA A 150 1.81 1.47 9.03
N GLY A 151 2.10 0.31 9.60
CA GLY A 151 1.77 0.02 10.99
C GLY A 151 2.68 0.77 11.96
N GLY A 152 2.15 1.19 13.10
CA GLY A 152 2.88 1.95 14.11
C GLY A 152 3.20 3.40 13.71
N ASP A 153 2.48 3.95 12.74
CA ASP A 153 2.61 5.33 12.26
C ASP A 153 1.26 6.05 12.34
N ILE A 154 1.14 7.01 13.25
CA ILE A 154 -0.06 7.85 13.43
C ILE A 154 0.10 9.25 12.82
N SER A 155 1.04 9.44 11.89
CA SER A 155 1.18 10.70 11.18
C SER A 155 -0.09 11.01 10.36
N THR A 156 -0.41 12.29 10.20
CA THR A 156 -1.61 12.73 9.47
C THR A 156 -1.68 12.14 8.05
N LYS A 157 -0.53 11.97 7.38
CA LYS A 157 -0.46 11.39 6.03
C LYS A 157 -0.80 9.89 6.03
N ASN A 158 -0.35 9.14 7.03
CA ASN A 158 -0.65 7.71 7.13
C ASN A 158 -2.11 7.48 7.53
N LEU A 159 -2.62 8.25 8.49
CA LEU A 159 -4.03 8.20 8.92
C LEU A 159 -4.98 8.55 7.78
N TRP A 160 -4.68 9.61 7.02
CA TRP A 160 -5.45 9.99 5.83
C TRP A 160 -5.52 8.86 4.81
N LEU A 161 -4.40 8.16 4.57
CA LEU A 161 -4.37 7.05 3.63
C LEU A 161 -5.19 5.86 4.14
N ALA A 162 -5.04 5.51 5.42
CA ALA A 162 -5.81 4.44 6.05
C ALA A 162 -7.31 4.68 5.91
N GLU A 163 -7.79 5.89 6.23
CA GLU A 163 -9.19 6.25 6.08
C GLU A 163 -9.63 6.28 4.61
N SER A 164 -8.84 6.89 3.72
CA SER A 164 -9.22 7.03 2.32
C SER A 164 -9.35 5.69 1.59
N VAL A 165 -8.50 4.72 1.93
CA VAL A 165 -8.59 3.36 1.37
C VAL A 165 -9.77 2.61 1.98
N LEU A 166 -10.05 2.80 3.27
CA LEU A 166 -11.19 2.19 3.94
C LEU A 166 -12.50 2.68 3.32
N ASP A 167 -12.61 3.98 3.02
CA ASP A 167 -13.77 4.57 2.37
C ASP A 167 -14.00 3.97 0.97
N ILE A 168 -12.94 3.72 0.19
CA ILE A 168 -13.07 3.02 -1.11
C ILE A 168 -13.68 1.62 -0.89
N LEU A 169 -13.18 0.87 0.10
CA LEU A 169 -13.65 -0.49 0.38
C LEU A 169 -15.11 -0.52 0.87
N LEU A 170 -15.49 0.46 1.70
CA LEU A 170 -16.85 0.59 2.24
C LEU A 170 -17.85 1.01 1.14
N GLU A 171 -17.53 2.05 0.37
CA GLU A 171 -18.40 2.54 -0.71
C GLU A 171 -18.58 1.52 -1.83
N GLN A 172 -17.55 0.68 -2.07
CA GLN A 172 -17.54 -0.31 -3.15
C GLN A 172 -17.62 -1.74 -2.60
N LYS A 173 -18.32 -1.94 -1.48
CA LYS A 173 -18.44 -3.25 -0.79
C LYS A 173 -18.83 -4.38 -1.74
N GLU A 174 -19.85 -4.22 -2.57
CA GLU A 174 -20.28 -5.26 -3.52
C GLU A 174 -19.19 -5.67 -4.51
N TRP A 175 -18.35 -4.73 -4.94
CA TRP A 175 -17.20 -5.01 -5.80
C TRP A 175 -16.10 -5.75 -5.01
N VAL A 176 -15.82 -5.34 -3.76
CA VAL A 176 -14.86 -6.02 -2.87
C VAL A 176 -15.24 -7.48 -2.65
N LEU A 177 -16.54 -7.76 -2.48
CA LEU A 177 -17.05 -9.12 -2.25
C LEU A 177 -16.79 -10.10 -3.41
N LYS A 178 -16.38 -9.60 -4.59
CA LYS A 178 -16.01 -10.44 -5.75
C LYS A 178 -14.58 -10.97 -5.67
N SER A 179 -13.73 -10.43 -4.79
CA SER A 179 -12.32 -10.82 -4.65
C SER A 179 -12.02 -11.30 -3.22
N GLY A 180 -12.03 -12.62 -3.01
CA GLY A 180 -11.74 -13.21 -1.70
C GLY A 180 -10.34 -12.88 -1.16
N MET A 181 -9.35 -12.71 -2.04
CA MET A 181 -8.01 -12.27 -1.64
C MET A 181 -8.01 -10.81 -1.16
N LEU A 182 -8.75 -9.92 -1.82
CA LEU A 182 -8.89 -8.54 -1.39
C LEU A 182 -9.59 -8.45 -0.03
N ILE A 183 -10.65 -9.23 0.19
CA ILE A 183 -11.33 -9.34 1.49
C ILE A 183 -10.31 -9.73 2.57
N ALA A 184 -9.61 -10.85 2.38
CA ALA A 184 -8.65 -11.37 3.35
C ALA A 184 -7.52 -10.36 3.64
N MET A 185 -6.95 -9.74 2.60
CA MET A 185 -5.88 -8.75 2.74
C MET A 185 -6.36 -7.47 3.44
N SER A 186 -7.60 -7.03 3.17
CA SER A 186 -8.19 -5.85 3.82
C SER A 186 -8.45 -6.12 5.29
N VAL A 187 -9.05 -7.27 5.64
CA VAL A 187 -9.25 -7.69 7.03
C VAL A 187 -7.93 -7.83 7.77
N TYR A 188 -6.92 -8.47 7.17
CA TYR A 188 -5.59 -8.59 7.76
C TYR A 188 -4.93 -7.22 8.01
N THR A 189 -5.14 -6.29 7.09
CA THR A 189 -4.65 -4.91 7.18
C THR A 189 -5.31 -4.17 8.33
N TYR A 190 -6.64 -4.07 8.33
CA TYR A 190 -7.35 -3.23 9.29
C TYR A 190 -7.40 -3.82 10.70
N LEU A 191 -7.48 -5.16 10.86
CA LEU A 191 -7.30 -5.77 12.18
C LEU A 191 -5.96 -5.40 12.82
N ARG A 192 -4.91 -5.27 12.00
CA ARG A 192 -3.60 -4.82 12.47
C ARG A 192 -3.60 -3.33 12.82
N LEU A 193 -4.17 -2.48 11.98
CA LEU A 193 -4.17 -1.02 12.17
C LEU A 193 -5.02 -0.55 13.36
N ILE A 194 -6.11 -1.26 13.68
CA ILE A 194 -6.96 -0.98 14.85
C ILE A 194 -6.15 -0.86 16.15
N VAL A 195 -5.05 -1.62 16.28
CA VAL A 195 -4.16 -1.59 17.45
C VAL A 195 -3.50 -0.21 17.62
N ASP A 196 -3.22 0.49 16.54
CA ASP A 196 -2.53 1.79 16.53
C ASP A 196 -3.50 2.96 16.76
N HIS A 197 -4.80 2.78 16.47
CA HIS A 197 -5.82 3.82 16.53
C HIS A 197 -6.57 3.90 17.86
N GLY A 198 -5.91 3.54 18.96
CA GLY A 198 -6.51 3.49 20.30
C GLY A 198 -6.71 4.86 20.99
N ALA A 199 -6.09 5.92 20.49
CA ALA A 199 -6.17 7.26 21.08
C ALA A 199 -7.58 7.87 20.94
N PRO A 200 -8.05 8.69 21.91
CA PRO A 200 -9.42 9.24 21.89
C PRO A 200 -9.81 9.97 20.59
N ASN A 201 -8.89 10.73 20.01
CA ASN A 201 -9.11 11.46 18.76
C ASN A 201 -9.13 10.56 17.51
N LEU A 202 -8.70 9.30 17.62
CA LEU A 202 -8.68 8.31 16.53
C LEU A 202 -9.82 7.29 16.63
N LEU A 203 -10.60 7.32 17.72
CA LEU A 203 -11.72 6.39 17.92
C LEU A 203 -12.75 6.39 16.77
N PRO A 204 -13.10 7.52 16.12
CA PRO A 204 -14.00 7.49 14.97
C PRO A 204 -13.46 6.64 13.80
N LEU A 205 -12.18 6.78 13.48
CA LEU A 205 -11.53 5.96 12.46
C LEU A 205 -11.48 4.50 12.91
N ARG A 206 -11.05 4.25 14.14
CA ARG A 206 -10.99 2.89 14.71
C ARG A 206 -12.34 2.18 14.65
N GLN A 207 -13.44 2.88 14.93
CA GLN A 207 -14.78 2.30 14.85
C GLN A 207 -15.11 1.90 13.41
N LYS A 208 -14.84 2.77 12.42
CA LYS A 208 -15.02 2.42 10.99
C LYS A 208 -14.23 1.17 10.60
N GLU A 209 -13.00 1.03 11.09
CA GLU A 209 -12.16 -0.15 10.84
C GLU A 209 -12.71 -1.42 11.51
N VAL A 210 -13.19 -1.31 12.76
CA VAL A 210 -13.84 -2.40 13.50
C VAL A 210 -15.09 -2.87 12.77
N ASP A 211 -15.98 -1.96 12.41
CA ASP A 211 -17.24 -2.26 11.73
C ASP A 211 -16.98 -2.96 10.38
N PHE A 212 -16.00 -2.46 9.61
CA PHE A 212 -15.57 -3.10 8.37
C PHE A 212 -15.07 -4.53 8.61
N CYS A 213 -14.14 -4.73 9.55
CA CYS A 213 -13.58 -6.04 9.84
C CYS A 213 -14.65 -7.03 10.32
N ILE A 214 -15.55 -6.60 11.21
CA ILE A 214 -16.64 -7.42 11.73
C ILE A 214 -17.61 -7.80 10.62
N SER A 215 -17.98 -6.85 9.75
CA SER A 215 -18.84 -7.14 8.59
C SER A 215 -18.21 -8.21 7.69
N MET A 216 -16.94 -8.06 7.31
CA MET A 216 -16.25 -9.05 6.46
C MET A 216 -16.08 -10.41 7.16
N LEU A 217 -15.71 -10.42 8.44
CA LEU A 217 -15.52 -11.66 9.20
C LEU A 217 -16.83 -12.42 9.42
N ARG A 218 -17.97 -11.73 9.53
CA ARG A 218 -19.28 -12.37 9.71
C ARG A 218 -19.92 -12.79 8.38
N GLU A 219 -19.77 -12.00 7.32
CA GLU A 219 -20.40 -12.26 6.02
C GLU A 219 -19.55 -13.18 5.11
N LYS A 220 -18.22 -13.12 5.24
CA LYS A 220 -17.23 -13.76 4.36
C LYS A 220 -16.11 -14.43 5.16
N PHE A 221 -16.49 -15.19 6.18
CA PHE A 221 -15.53 -15.83 7.08
C PHE A 221 -14.59 -16.80 6.35
N MET A 222 -15.10 -17.55 5.35
CA MET A 222 -14.31 -18.53 4.62
C MET A 222 -13.20 -17.88 3.78
N GLU A 223 -13.47 -16.70 3.23
CA GLU A 223 -12.48 -15.89 2.55
C GLU A 223 -11.42 -15.38 3.53
N CYS A 224 -11.80 -15.04 4.77
CA CYS A 224 -10.85 -14.65 5.82
C CYS A 224 -10.03 -15.83 6.37
N LEU A 225 -10.60 -17.05 6.36
CA LEU A 225 -9.97 -18.26 6.90
C LEU A 225 -8.61 -18.57 6.24
N ILE A 226 -8.43 -18.18 4.97
CA ILE A 226 -7.19 -18.39 4.21
C ILE A 226 -5.97 -17.66 4.81
N ILE A 227 -6.20 -16.68 5.69
CA ILE A 227 -5.14 -16.02 6.47
C ILE A 227 -4.43 -17.05 7.38
N GLY A 228 -5.15 -18.03 7.92
CA GLY A 228 -4.62 -19.05 8.82
C GLY A 228 -4.25 -18.50 10.19
N ARG A 229 -3.25 -19.12 10.85
CA ARG A 229 -2.94 -18.91 12.28
C ARG A 229 -2.74 -17.46 12.70
N ASP A 230 -2.21 -16.61 11.84
CA ASP A 230 -1.91 -15.22 12.17
C ASP A 230 -3.19 -14.37 12.27
N LEU A 231 -4.33 -14.82 11.72
CA LEU A 231 -5.64 -14.21 11.98
C LEU A 231 -5.97 -14.27 13.47
N VAL A 232 -5.70 -15.40 14.13
CA VAL A 232 -5.91 -15.56 15.57
C VAL A 232 -5.06 -14.56 16.35
N ARG A 233 -3.80 -14.36 15.95
CA ARG A 233 -2.89 -13.36 16.54
C ARG A 233 -3.41 -11.92 16.37
N LEU A 234 -3.99 -11.59 15.22
CA LEU A 234 -4.57 -10.26 15.03
C LEU A 234 -5.82 -10.07 15.88
N LEU A 235 -6.72 -11.07 15.92
CA LEU A 235 -7.94 -11.03 16.71
C LEU A 235 -7.69 -10.95 18.22
N GLN A 236 -6.66 -11.63 18.75
CA GLN A 236 -6.32 -11.52 20.18
C GLN A 236 -5.87 -10.11 20.55
N ASN A 237 -5.18 -9.41 19.64
CA ASN A 237 -4.65 -8.07 19.91
C ASN A 237 -5.75 -7.02 20.03
N VAL A 238 -6.94 -7.30 19.49
CA VAL A 238 -8.11 -6.42 19.52
C VAL A 238 -9.27 -7.01 20.32
N ALA A 239 -9.05 -8.10 21.06
CA ALA A 239 -10.10 -8.88 21.73
C ALA A 239 -10.90 -8.10 22.79
N ARG A 240 -10.32 -7.02 23.33
CA ARG A 240 -10.97 -6.15 24.34
C ARG A 240 -11.95 -5.13 23.74
N ILE A 241 -12.05 -5.06 22.42
CA ILE A 241 -13.08 -4.25 21.74
C ILE A 241 -14.41 -5.02 21.82
N PRO A 242 -15.52 -4.39 22.24
CA PRO A 242 -16.79 -5.10 22.49
C PRO A 242 -17.25 -6.00 21.33
N GLU A 243 -17.16 -5.50 20.09
CA GLU A 243 -17.56 -6.23 18.88
C GLU A 243 -16.65 -7.42 18.59
N MET A 244 -15.35 -7.28 18.88
CA MET A 244 -14.36 -8.34 18.75
C MET A 244 -14.53 -9.40 19.85
N GLU A 245 -14.92 -9.00 21.07
CA GLU A 245 -15.25 -9.93 22.15
C GLU A 245 -16.43 -10.82 21.75
N LEU A 246 -17.49 -10.25 21.17
CA LEU A 246 -18.62 -11.01 20.64
C LEU A 246 -18.20 -11.97 19.53
N LEU A 247 -17.33 -11.53 18.61
CA LEU A 247 -16.77 -12.42 17.58
C LEU A 247 -15.96 -13.57 18.20
N TRP A 248 -15.18 -13.31 19.26
CA TRP A 248 -14.44 -14.34 19.99
C TRP A 248 -15.37 -15.35 20.66
N ARG A 249 -16.51 -14.92 21.20
CA ARG A 249 -17.52 -15.83 21.74
C ARG A 249 -18.05 -16.76 20.65
N ASP A 250 -18.34 -16.24 19.46
CA ASP A 250 -18.77 -17.04 18.32
C ASP A 250 -17.68 -18.02 17.88
N LEU A 251 -16.43 -17.57 17.74
CA LEU A 251 -15.29 -18.42 17.34
C LEU A 251 -15.07 -19.62 18.27
N LEU A 252 -15.28 -19.45 19.58
CA LEU A 252 -15.00 -20.47 20.59
C LEU A 252 -16.21 -21.35 20.90
N HIS A 253 -17.41 -20.79 20.94
CA HIS A 253 -18.61 -21.49 21.43
C HIS A 253 -19.63 -21.80 20.33
N SER A 254 -19.60 -21.09 19.20
CA SER A 254 -20.58 -21.25 18.12
C SER A 254 -19.98 -21.00 16.73
N PRO A 255 -18.88 -21.70 16.36
CA PRO A 255 -18.12 -21.40 15.13
C PRO A 255 -18.96 -21.53 13.86
N GLN A 256 -19.99 -22.38 13.88
CA GLN A 256 -20.90 -22.62 12.75
C GLN A 256 -21.75 -21.39 12.37
N VAL A 257 -21.91 -20.42 13.27
CA VAL A 257 -22.60 -19.14 12.98
C VAL A 257 -21.78 -18.29 12.00
N LEU A 258 -20.46 -18.42 11.99
CA LEU A 258 -19.57 -17.72 11.05
C LEU A 258 -19.52 -18.43 9.69
N SER A 259 -19.53 -19.76 9.70
CA SER A 259 -19.67 -20.58 8.50
C SER A 259 -19.98 -22.03 8.88
N PRO A 260 -20.93 -22.70 8.20
CA PRO A 260 -21.19 -24.14 8.38
C PRO A 260 -19.98 -25.05 8.11
N GLN A 261 -18.92 -24.52 7.50
CA GLN A 261 -17.69 -25.24 7.14
C GLN A 261 -16.57 -25.02 8.16
N PHE A 262 -16.75 -24.11 9.12
CA PHE A 262 -15.73 -23.75 10.10
C PHE A 262 -15.86 -24.64 11.34
N THR A 263 -14.90 -25.52 11.55
CA THR A 263 -14.95 -26.52 12.63
C THR A 263 -14.46 -26.00 13.98
N GLY A 264 -13.91 -24.78 14.02
CA GLY A 264 -13.44 -24.10 15.23
C GLY A 264 -12.00 -23.64 15.14
N ILE A 265 -11.52 -22.98 16.21
CA ILE A 265 -10.24 -22.25 16.22
C ILE A 265 -9.02 -23.09 15.87
N LEU A 266 -9.05 -24.40 16.15
CA LEU A 266 -7.94 -25.30 15.82
C LEU A 266 -7.68 -25.38 14.30
N GLN A 267 -8.72 -25.25 13.47
CA GLN A 267 -8.60 -25.18 12.01
C GLN A 267 -7.74 -23.98 11.57
N LEU A 268 -7.91 -22.82 12.22
CA LEU A 268 -7.07 -21.64 11.98
C LEU A 268 -5.64 -21.85 12.48
N LEU A 269 -5.46 -22.35 13.71
CA LEU A 269 -4.15 -22.47 14.36
C LEU A 269 -3.21 -23.45 13.64
N THR A 270 -3.78 -24.51 13.06
CA THR A 270 -3.04 -25.52 12.29
C THR A 270 -2.70 -25.04 10.88
N ALA A 271 -3.50 -24.14 10.30
CA ALA A 271 -3.23 -23.53 9.00
C ALA A 271 -2.07 -22.53 9.06
N ARG A 272 -1.01 -22.75 8.28
CA ARG A 272 0.09 -21.78 8.16
C ARG A 272 -0.37 -20.54 7.39
N THR A 273 -0.07 -19.37 7.94
CA THR A 273 -0.25 -18.11 7.23
C THR A 273 0.68 -17.96 6.04
N SER A 274 0.08 -17.63 4.89
CA SER A 274 0.80 -17.34 3.66
C SER A 274 1.75 -16.16 3.82
N ARG A 275 2.91 -16.21 3.14
CA ARG A 275 3.88 -15.11 3.09
C ARG A 275 3.26 -13.80 2.58
N LYS A 276 2.21 -13.88 1.75
CA LYS A 276 1.51 -12.70 1.21
C LYS A 276 0.98 -11.78 2.32
N PHE A 277 0.36 -12.35 3.35
CA PHE A 277 -0.15 -11.57 4.49
C PHE A 277 0.98 -11.00 5.36
N LEU A 278 2.02 -11.80 5.62
CA LEU A 278 3.16 -11.33 6.42
C LEU A 278 3.91 -10.18 5.73
N ALA A 279 4.07 -10.25 4.41
CA ALA A 279 4.70 -9.22 3.59
C ALA A 279 3.83 -7.96 3.46
N CYS A 280 2.50 -8.10 3.40
CA CYS A 280 1.65 -6.94 3.13
C CYS A 280 1.63 -5.89 4.24
N ARG A 281 2.12 -6.20 5.46
CA ARG A 281 2.21 -5.25 6.58
C ARG A 281 3.53 -4.51 6.69
N LEU A 282 4.48 -4.83 5.81
CA LEU A 282 5.69 -4.03 5.64
C LEU A 282 5.54 -3.19 4.38
N THR A 283 5.85 -1.90 4.50
CA THR A 283 5.94 -1.02 3.33
C THR A 283 7.11 -1.47 2.43
N PRO A 284 7.09 -1.12 1.12
CA PRO A 284 8.17 -1.50 0.21
C PRO A 284 9.57 -1.07 0.67
N ASP A 285 9.68 0.11 1.28
CA ASP A 285 10.95 0.64 1.81
C ASP A 285 11.46 -0.20 3.00
N MET A 286 10.56 -0.60 3.92
CA MET A 286 10.91 -1.49 5.04
C MET A 286 11.38 -2.86 4.54
N GLU A 287 10.68 -3.46 3.58
CA GLU A 287 11.09 -4.74 2.99
C GLU A 287 12.45 -4.65 2.31
N THR A 288 12.67 -3.62 1.50
CA THR A 288 13.93 -3.39 0.80
C THR A 288 15.10 -3.29 1.79
N LYS A 289 14.94 -2.52 2.87
CA LYS A 289 15.96 -2.35 3.90
C LYS A 289 16.22 -3.63 4.68
N LEU A 290 15.19 -4.38 5.07
CA LEU A 290 15.36 -5.65 5.77
C LEU A 290 15.99 -6.74 4.90
N LEU A 291 15.57 -6.84 3.64
CA LEU A 291 16.16 -7.77 2.68
C LEU A 291 17.62 -7.42 2.42
N PHE A 292 17.97 -6.13 2.31
CA PHE A 292 19.36 -5.71 2.20
C PHE A 292 20.18 -6.12 3.45
N MET A 293 19.66 -5.84 4.65
CA MET A 293 20.31 -6.26 5.90
C MET A 293 20.54 -7.78 5.97
N THR A 294 19.58 -8.58 5.52
CA THR A 294 19.64 -10.06 5.61
C THR A 294 20.36 -10.74 4.44
N SER A 295 20.81 -10.00 3.42
CA SER A 295 21.45 -10.58 2.24
C SER A 295 22.78 -9.93 1.85
N ARG A 296 23.06 -8.71 2.33
CA ARG A 296 24.23 -7.91 1.91
C ARG A 296 25.08 -7.39 3.07
N VAL A 297 24.51 -7.23 4.26
CA VAL A 297 25.24 -6.69 5.41
C VAL A 297 25.96 -7.82 6.13
N ARG A 298 27.26 -7.64 6.37
CA ARG A 298 28.05 -8.59 7.16
C ARG A 298 27.76 -8.47 8.65
N PHE A 299 27.79 -9.60 9.35
CA PHE A 299 27.68 -9.65 10.79
C PHE A 299 28.87 -8.93 11.44
N GLY A 300 28.59 -8.12 12.47
CA GLY A 300 29.51 -7.15 13.06
C GLY A 300 29.35 -5.74 12.49
N GLN A 301 28.86 -5.58 11.26
CA GLN A 301 28.76 -4.29 10.56
C GLN A 301 27.34 -3.70 10.53
N GLN A 302 26.40 -4.29 11.27
CA GLN A 302 24.98 -3.92 11.22
C GLN A 302 24.61 -2.62 11.93
N LYS A 303 25.47 -2.08 12.81
CA LYS A 303 25.11 -1.00 13.73
C LYS A 303 24.48 0.21 13.04
N ARG A 304 25.13 0.76 12.00
CA ARG A 304 24.60 1.94 11.30
C ARG A 304 23.27 1.68 10.61
N TYR A 305 23.09 0.50 10.03
CA TYR A 305 21.85 0.11 9.36
C TYR A 305 20.70 -0.02 10.37
N GLN A 306 20.98 -0.62 11.53
CA GLN A 306 20.04 -0.69 12.65
C GLN A 306 19.69 0.71 13.16
N ASP A 307 20.68 1.58 13.37
CA ASP A 307 20.48 2.96 13.84
C ASP A 307 19.60 3.76 12.84
N TRP A 308 19.84 3.62 11.53
CA TRP A 308 19.01 4.26 10.49
C TRP A 308 17.58 3.72 10.46
N PHE A 309 17.41 2.41 10.50
CA PHE A 309 16.09 1.78 10.50
C PHE A 309 15.31 2.14 11.78
N GLN A 310 15.98 2.12 12.94
CA GLN A 310 15.38 2.49 14.21
C GLN A 310 14.92 3.94 14.23
N ARG A 311 15.77 4.86 13.76
CA ARG A 311 15.44 6.28 13.69
C ARG A 311 14.25 6.56 12.77
N GLN A 312 14.10 5.79 11.70
CA GLN A 312 13.05 6.03 10.72
C GLN A 312 11.72 5.39 11.12
N TYR A 313 11.72 4.19 11.72
CA TYR A 313 10.49 3.41 11.89
C TYR A 313 10.18 2.96 13.31
N LEU A 314 11.13 3.03 14.26
CA LEU A 314 10.99 2.38 15.57
C LEU A 314 11.25 3.34 16.76
N SER A 315 11.32 4.65 16.49
CA SER A 315 11.73 5.68 17.46
C SER A 315 10.59 6.35 18.22
N THR A 316 9.33 6.04 17.92
CA THR A 316 8.15 6.61 18.60
C THR A 316 7.47 5.60 19.52
N ALA A 317 6.61 6.06 20.43
CA ALA A 317 5.85 5.16 21.31
C ALA A 317 4.86 4.30 20.52
N GLU A 318 4.28 4.85 19.46
CA GLU A 318 3.30 4.19 18.60
C GLU A 318 3.95 3.12 17.71
N SER A 319 5.22 3.31 17.35
CA SER A 319 5.97 2.37 16.52
C SER A 319 6.28 1.02 17.19
N GLN A 320 5.95 0.85 18.48
CA GLN A 320 6.16 -0.42 19.19
C GLN A 320 5.41 -1.57 18.53
N SER A 321 4.19 -1.34 18.03
CA SER A 321 3.36 -2.36 17.39
C SER A 321 4.00 -2.95 16.12
N LEU A 322 4.80 -2.15 15.39
CA LEU A 322 5.45 -2.57 14.13
C LEU A 322 6.45 -3.71 14.32
N ARG A 323 7.08 -3.81 15.51
CA ARG A 323 8.10 -4.84 15.81
C ARG A 323 7.56 -6.25 15.59
N CYS A 324 6.29 -6.49 15.95
CA CYS A 324 5.64 -7.76 15.72
C CYS A 324 5.61 -8.11 14.23
N ASP A 325 5.22 -7.19 13.35
CA ASP A 325 5.13 -7.44 11.92
C ASP A 325 6.52 -7.71 11.32
N LEU A 326 7.55 -6.96 11.74
CA LEU A 326 8.94 -7.18 11.33
C LEU A 326 9.45 -8.57 11.74
N ILE A 327 9.21 -8.99 12.99
CA ILE A 327 9.61 -10.33 13.47
C ILE A 327 8.88 -11.42 12.69
N ARG A 328 7.57 -11.27 12.46
CA ARG A 328 6.78 -12.24 11.69
C ARG A 328 7.26 -12.32 10.24
N TYR A 329 7.61 -11.20 9.63
CA TYR A 329 8.21 -11.15 8.30
C TYR A 329 9.57 -11.87 8.25
N ILE A 330 10.48 -11.58 9.18
CA ILE A 330 11.81 -12.22 9.25
C ILE A 330 11.67 -13.74 9.45
N CYS A 331 10.76 -14.19 10.31
CA CYS A 331 10.56 -15.61 10.57
C CYS A 331 9.85 -16.33 9.41
N GLY A 332 8.83 -15.71 8.83
CA GLY A 332 7.91 -16.36 7.90
C GLY A 332 8.24 -16.16 6.42
N VAL A 333 8.89 -15.05 6.06
CA VAL A 333 9.16 -14.63 4.68
C VAL A 333 10.65 -14.74 4.33
N VAL A 334 11.55 -14.30 5.21
CA VAL A 334 13.00 -14.34 4.95
C VAL A 334 13.52 -15.76 5.18
N HIS A 335 13.82 -16.46 4.09
CA HIS A 335 14.45 -17.79 4.07
C HIS A 335 15.74 -17.71 3.24
N PRO A 336 16.90 -17.42 3.87
CA PRO A 336 18.17 -17.30 3.15
C PRO A 336 18.59 -18.63 2.51
N SER A 337 19.34 -18.58 1.41
CA SER A 337 19.94 -19.77 0.79
C SER A 337 21.05 -20.36 1.66
N ASN A 338 21.44 -21.61 1.41
CA ASN A 338 22.53 -22.26 2.13
C ASN A 338 23.86 -21.50 2.01
N GLU A 339 24.10 -20.85 0.87
CA GLU A 339 25.26 -19.98 0.65
C GLU A 339 25.26 -18.79 1.63
N VAL A 340 24.11 -18.11 1.78
CA VAL A 340 23.99 -17.02 2.75
C VAL A 340 24.12 -17.53 4.19
N LEU A 341 23.51 -18.69 4.50
CA LEU A 341 23.56 -19.30 5.84
C LEU A 341 24.97 -19.73 6.26
N SER A 342 25.84 -20.06 5.30
CA SER A 342 27.25 -20.44 5.54
C SER A 342 28.25 -19.29 5.41
N SER A 343 27.76 -18.08 5.14
CA SER A 343 28.57 -16.87 4.98
C SER A 343 28.68 -16.02 6.24
N ASP A 344 29.36 -14.87 6.15
CA ASP A 344 29.45 -13.86 7.21
C ASP A 344 28.29 -12.83 7.17
N ILE A 345 27.22 -13.09 6.42
CA ILE A 345 26.04 -12.21 6.36
C ILE A 345 25.26 -12.20 7.68
N LEU A 346 24.73 -11.03 8.05
CA LEU A 346 23.93 -10.78 9.25
C LEU A 346 22.77 -11.78 9.38
N PRO A 347 22.79 -12.67 10.38
CA PRO A 347 21.79 -13.72 10.50
C PRO A 347 20.47 -13.18 11.06
N ARG A 348 19.37 -13.85 10.72
CA ARG A 348 18.00 -13.48 11.16
C ARG A 348 17.85 -13.34 12.66
N TRP A 349 18.47 -14.24 13.44
CA TRP A 349 18.37 -14.23 14.90
C TRP A 349 18.98 -12.96 15.51
N ALA A 350 20.02 -12.39 14.89
CA ALA A 350 20.67 -11.18 15.38
C ALA A 350 19.77 -9.95 15.17
N ILE A 351 19.04 -9.91 14.05
CA ILE A 351 18.03 -8.86 13.80
C ILE A 351 16.87 -8.99 14.77
N ILE A 352 16.37 -10.21 15.01
CA ILE A 352 15.31 -10.45 16.01
C ILE A 352 15.77 -10.03 17.41
N GLY A 353 16.99 -10.43 17.81
CA GLY A 353 17.58 -10.02 19.09
C GLY A 353 17.64 -8.50 19.24
N TRP A 354 18.12 -7.80 18.20
CA TRP A 354 18.09 -6.34 18.19
C TRP A 354 16.66 -5.78 18.31
N LEU A 355 15.69 -6.24 17.50
CA LEU A 355 14.31 -5.76 17.57
C LEU A 355 13.72 -5.92 18.99
N LEU A 356 13.98 -7.05 19.66
CA LEU A 356 13.55 -7.29 21.04
C LEU A 356 14.19 -6.29 22.03
N THR A 357 15.48 -5.97 21.88
CA THR A 357 16.15 -4.96 22.73
C THR A 357 15.63 -3.54 22.53
N THR A 358 14.93 -3.27 21.42
CA THR A 358 14.33 -1.95 21.18
C THR A 358 12.91 -1.82 21.74
N CYS A 359 12.33 -2.87 22.33
CA CYS A 359 11.03 -2.78 22.98
C CYS A 359 11.13 -1.88 24.22
N THR A 360 10.30 -0.83 24.29
CA THR A 360 10.35 0.15 25.39
C THR A 360 9.20 0.04 26.39
N VAL A 361 8.27 -0.88 26.17
CA VAL A 361 7.07 -1.06 26.99
C VAL A 361 6.82 -2.54 27.28
N THR A 362 6.32 -2.81 28.48
CA THR A 362 5.65 -4.09 28.79
C THR A 362 4.17 -3.86 28.54
N ALA A 363 3.62 -4.44 27.47
CA ALA A 363 2.19 -4.35 27.20
C ALA A 363 1.42 -5.13 28.28
N THR A 364 0.53 -4.44 29.01
CA THR A 364 -0.37 -5.00 30.03
C THR A 364 -1.72 -5.41 29.45
#